data_AF-A0AAV8VCW6-F1
#
_entry.id   AF-A0AAV8VCW6-F1
#
_cell.length_a   1.000
_cell.length_b   1.000
_cell.length_c   1.000
_cell.angle_alpha   90.00
_cell.angle_beta   90.00
_cell.angle_gamma   90.00
#
_symmetry.space_group_name_H-M   'P 1'
#
loop_
_entity.id
_entity.type
_entity.pdbx_description
1 polymer ?
#
loop_
_entity_poly.entity_id
_entity_poly.type
_entity_poly.pdbx_seq_one_letter_code
_entity_poly.pdbx_strand_id
1 'polypeptide(L)'
;MTKHPRHDNKDKVLLMKLLSKMYLASGDSMMSMSYSYRVGKSTVSNLVKETCKIIWNCLWQDYLKPPDTEKWNEIFRDYQHVWQMPNCVRAIDGKHVVIQAPPNSGSDFYNYKGSHSIVLMAVCDPFYKFTLVDIGARGRQSDGGILRN
;
A
#
# COMPACT_ATOMS: atom_id res chain seq x y z
N MET A 1 -9.87 -0.14 45.21
CA MET A 1 -10.20 0.28 43.83
C MET A 1 -9.00 1.05 43.28
N THR A 2 -8.01 0.34 42.74
CA THR A 2 -6.79 0.92 42.18
C THR A 2 -7.13 1.59 40.85
N LYS A 3 -7.02 2.92 40.78
CA LYS A 3 -7.15 3.66 39.52
C LYS A 3 -6.03 3.21 38.59
N HIS A 4 -6.37 2.53 37.50
CA HIS A 4 -5.43 2.29 36.41
C HIS A 4 -4.89 3.64 35.91
N PRO A 5 -3.57 3.79 35.73
CA PRO A 5 -3.00 5.02 35.22
C PRO A 5 -3.56 5.27 33.82
N ARG A 6 -4.13 6.46 33.60
CA ARG A 6 -4.50 6.93 32.26
C ARG A 6 -3.20 7.13 31.49
N HIS A 7 -2.97 6.29 30.47
CA HIS A 7 -1.83 6.42 29.56
C HIS A 7 -1.72 7.85 29.02
N ASP A 8 -0.53 8.45 29.17
CA ASP A 8 -0.17 9.75 28.63
C ASP A 8 -0.26 9.74 27.10
N ASN A 9 -0.64 10.86 26.50
CA ASN A 9 -0.78 11.02 25.06
C ASN A 9 0.57 10.79 24.33
N LYS A 10 1.69 11.07 25.02
CA LYS A 10 3.04 10.80 24.50
C LYS A 10 3.35 9.31 24.39
N ASP A 11 2.91 8.50 25.35
CA ASP A 11 3.08 7.04 25.32
C ASP A 11 2.31 6.42 24.17
N LYS A 12 1.10 6.92 23.89
CA LYS A 12 0.29 6.49 22.74
C LYS A 12 0.96 6.82 21.41
N VAL A 13 1.52 8.03 21.27
CA VAL A 13 2.23 8.44 20.04
C VAL A 13 3.50 7.61 19.82
N LEU A 14 4.25 7.32 20.89
CA LEU A 14 5.43 6.47 20.82
C LEU A 14 5.08 5.03 20.43
N LEU A 15 4.02 4.48 21.03
CA LEU A 15 3.51 3.15 20.73
C LEU A 15 3.00 3.06 19.27
N MET A 16 2.32 4.11 18.77
CA MET A 16 1.86 4.20 17.39
C MET A 16 3.04 4.18 16.40
N LYS A 17 4.10 4.97 16.67
CA LYS A 17 5.30 5.01 15.82
C LYS A 17 6.04 3.67 15.79
N LEU A 18 6.20 3.02 16.94
CA LEU A 18 6.94 1.75 17.04
C LEU A 18 6.19 0.60 16.39
N LEU A 19 4.91 0.42 16.70
CA LEU A 19 4.14 -0.72 16.20
C LEU A 19 3.97 -0.65 14.67
N SER A 20 3.60 0.50 14.13
CA SER A 20 3.39 0.61 12.68
C SER A 20 4.69 0.49 11.90
N LYS A 21 5.81 1.02 12.41
CA LYS A 21 7.12 0.83 11.79
C LYS A 21 7.54 -0.64 11.82
N MET A 22 7.33 -1.33 12.94
CA MET A 22 7.61 -2.77 13.04
C MET A 22 6.77 -3.55 12.04
N TYR A 23 5.44 -3.35 12.00
CA TYR A 23 4.57 -4.07 11.07
C TYR A 23 4.96 -3.83 9.60
N LEU A 24 5.10 -2.57 9.20
CA LEU A 24 5.36 -2.20 7.80
C LEU A 24 6.79 -2.52 7.35
N ALA A 25 7.80 -2.41 8.23
CA ALA A 25 9.19 -2.64 7.86
C ALA A 25 9.63 -4.10 8.02
N SER A 26 9.10 -4.83 9.01
CA SER A 26 9.52 -6.21 9.28
C SER A 26 8.63 -7.27 8.65
N GLY A 27 7.37 -6.93 8.31
CA GLY A 27 6.38 -7.92 7.88
C GLY A 27 5.91 -8.86 9.00
N ASP A 28 6.20 -8.55 10.26
CA ASP A 28 5.74 -9.34 11.40
C ASP A 28 4.20 -9.34 11.51
N SER A 29 3.66 -10.37 12.14
CA SER A 29 2.23 -10.50 12.39
C SER A 29 1.77 -9.57 13.52
N MET A 30 0.54 -9.07 13.39
CA MET A 30 -0.10 -8.29 14.47
C MET A 30 -0.25 -9.10 15.77
N MET A 31 -0.25 -10.44 15.69
CA MET A 31 -0.31 -11.31 16.86
C MET A 31 1.01 -11.32 17.64
N SER A 32 2.14 -11.45 16.93
CA SER A 32 3.47 -11.35 17.53
C SER A 32 3.66 -10.00 18.23
N MET A 33 3.29 -8.91 17.55
CA MET A 33 3.34 -7.57 18.14
C MET A 33 2.43 -7.41 19.38
N SER A 34 1.24 -8.01 19.35
CA SER A 34 0.31 -8.01 20.48
C SER A 34 0.96 -8.64 21.73
N TYR A 35 1.68 -9.75 21.56
CA TYR A 35 2.44 -10.39 22.64
C TYR A 35 3.65 -9.56 23.09
N SER A 36 4.48 -9.09 22.15
CA SER A 36 5.70 -8.34 22.45
C SER A 36 5.45 -7.05 23.23
N TYR A 37 4.35 -6.36 22.94
CA TYR A 37 4.01 -5.07 23.55
C TYR A 37 2.86 -5.16 24.56
N ARG A 38 2.34 -6.36 24.83
CA ARG A 38 1.25 -6.63 25.79
C ARG A 38 0.00 -5.76 25.57
N VAL A 39 -0.35 -5.55 24.30
CA VAL A 39 -1.53 -4.78 23.87
C VAL A 39 -2.47 -5.70 23.11
N GLY A 40 -3.79 -5.43 23.14
CA GLY A 40 -4.76 -6.23 22.42
C GLY A 40 -4.52 -6.24 20.90
N LYS A 41 -4.72 -7.39 20.23
CA LYS A 41 -4.58 -7.51 18.76
C LYS A 41 -5.42 -6.49 17.99
N SER A 42 -6.63 -6.19 18.47
CA SER A 42 -7.50 -5.16 17.88
C SER A 42 -6.88 -3.76 17.97
N THR A 43 -6.24 -3.44 19.10
CA THR A 43 -5.49 -2.18 19.28
C THR A 43 -4.34 -2.10 18.30
N VAL A 44 -3.54 -3.15 18.14
CA VAL A 44 -2.45 -3.20 17.13
C VAL A 44 -3.02 -2.97 15.73
N SER A 45 -4.08 -3.69 15.37
CA SER A 45 -4.72 -3.55 14.05
C SER A 45 -5.20 -2.13 13.78
N ASN A 46 -5.83 -1.49 14.76
CA ASN A 46 -6.31 -0.12 14.63
C ASN A 46 -5.16 0.89 14.49
N LEU A 47 -4.09 0.73 15.27
CA LEU A 47 -2.91 1.59 15.19
C LEU A 47 -2.22 1.49 13.83
N VAL A 48 -2.08 0.28 13.29
CA VAL A 48 -1.53 0.08 11.94
C VAL A 48 -2.41 0.77 10.90
N LYS A 49 -3.73 0.57 10.94
CA LYS A 49 -4.68 1.21 10.01
C LYS A 49 -4.62 2.74 10.08
N GLU A 50 -4.65 3.29 11.29
CA GLU A 50 -4.59 4.74 11.52
C GLU A 50 -3.27 5.33 11.00
N THR A 51 -2.15 4.65 11.27
CA THR A 51 -0.85 5.10 10.80
C THR A 51 -0.74 5.04 9.27
N CYS A 52 -1.18 3.95 8.64
CA CYS A 52 -1.21 3.86 7.17
C CYS A 52 -2.06 4.98 6.55
N LYS A 53 -3.20 5.30 7.17
CA LYS A 53 -4.07 6.40 6.73
C LYS A 53 -3.37 7.76 6.84
N ILE A 54 -2.65 8.01 7.94
CA ILE A 54 -1.86 9.24 8.12
C ILE A 54 -0.74 9.32 7.08
N ILE A 55 0.03 8.24 6.91
CA ILE A 55 1.09 8.15 5.89
C ILE A 55 0.54 8.48 4.51
N TRP A 56 -0.57 7.85 4.12
CA TRP A 56 -1.22 8.12 2.85
C TRP A 56 -1.58 9.60 2.74
N ASN A 57 -2.37 10.12 3.68
CA ASN A 57 -2.86 11.51 3.66
C ASN A 57 -1.74 12.55 3.62
N CYS A 58 -0.58 12.28 4.22
CA CYS A 58 0.54 13.20 4.25
C CYS A 58 1.46 13.10 3.03
N LEU A 59 1.61 11.92 2.42
CA LEU A 59 2.67 11.68 1.44
C LEU A 59 2.17 11.46 0.01
N TRP A 60 0.91 11.07 -0.20
CA TRP A 60 0.48 10.64 -1.53
C TRP A 60 0.64 11.76 -2.59
N GLN A 61 0.41 13.02 -2.22
CA GLN A 61 0.52 14.17 -3.12
C GLN A 61 1.96 14.48 -3.53
N ASP A 62 2.93 14.20 -2.65
CA ASP A 62 4.34 14.47 -2.89
C ASP A 62 4.99 13.39 -3.75
N TYR A 63 4.57 12.13 -3.59
CA TYR A 63 5.21 10.98 -4.22
C TYR A 63 4.47 10.43 -5.45
N LEU A 64 3.16 10.63 -5.57
CA LEU A 64 2.34 10.13 -6.69
C LEU A 64 1.84 11.26 -7.60
N LYS A 65 2.56 12.38 -7.63
CA LYS A 65 2.21 13.52 -8.46
C LYS A 65 2.40 13.19 -9.95
N PRO A 66 1.43 13.53 -10.82
CA PRO A 66 1.64 13.48 -12.26
C PRO A 66 2.83 14.37 -12.66
N PRO A 67 3.75 13.88 -13.51
CA PRO A 67 4.86 14.67 -14.00
C PRO A 67 4.38 15.81 -14.89
N ASP A 68 5.09 16.93 -14.83
CA ASP A 68 4.95 18.02 -15.79
C ASP A 68 5.72 17.72 -17.09
N THR A 69 5.62 18.63 -18.06
CA THR A 69 6.24 18.47 -19.39
C THR A 69 7.75 18.29 -19.34
N GLU A 70 8.44 19.00 -18.45
CA GLU A 70 9.89 18.86 -18.30
C GLU A 70 10.23 17.48 -17.73
N LYS A 71 9.50 17.05 -16.70
CA LYS A 71 9.68 15.74 -16.11
C LYS A 71 9.36 14.59 -17.06
N TRP A 72 8.38 14.76 -17.96
CA TRP A 72 8.13 13.79 -19.04
C TRP A 72 9.32 13.63 -19.98
N ASN A 73 9.96 14.74 -20.36
CA ASN A 73 11.14 14.71 -21.24
C ASN A 73 12.33 14.03 -20.56
N GLU A 74 12.53 14.26 -19.26
CA GLU A 74 13.53 13.54 -18.46
C GLU A 74 13.25 12.03 -18.46
N ILE A 75 12.03 11.64 -18.10
CA ILE A 75 11.66 10.22 -18.01
C ILE A 75 11.84 9.51 -19.37
N PHE A 76 11.48 10.17 -20.47
CA PHE A 76 11.70 9.65 -21.83
C PHE A 76 13.19 9.36 -22.09
N ARG A 77 14.08 10.32 -21.75
CA ARG A 77 15.53 10.17 -21.92
C ARG A 77 16.08 9.05 -21.03
N ASP A 78 15.61 8.99 -19.79
CA ASP A 78 16.02 8.00 -18.81
C ASP A 78 15.61 6.58 -19.22
N TYR A 79 14.40 6.38 -19.77
CA TYR A 79 13.99 5.08 -20.34
C TYR A 79 14.90 4.65 -21.49
N GLN A 80 15.21 5.58 -22.41
CA GLN A 80 16.11 5.27 -23.51
C GLN A 80 17.52 4.93 -23.02
N HIS A 81 18.04 5.65 -22.02
CA HIS A 81 19.39 5.42 -21.51
C HIS A 81 19.53 4.16 -20.65
N VAL A 82 18.59 3.94 -19.72
CA VAL A 82 18.66 2.82 -18.75
C VAL A 82 18.17 1.51 -19.36
N TRP A 83 17.08 1.56 -20.13
CA TRP A 83 16.37 0.36 -20.61
C TRP A 83 16.47 0.15 -22.12
N GLN A 84 17.08 1.09 -22.86
CA GLN A 84 17.12 1.06 -24.33
C GLN A 84 15.71 0.99 -24.96
N MET A 85 14.72 1.59 -24.28
CA MET A 85 13.33 1.65 -24.75
C MET A 85 13.01 3.05 -25.28
N PRO A 86 13.21 3.33 -26.58
CA PRO A 86 12.88 4.63 -27.16
C PRO A 86 11.36 4.86 -27.10
N ASN A 87 10.95 6.12 -26.92
CA ASN A 87 9.53 6.52 -26.83
C ASN A 87 8.75 5.89 -25.67
N CYS A 88 9.43 5.25 -24.71
CA CYS A 88 8.80 4.82 -23.48
C CYS A 88 8.80 5.98 -22.49
N VAL A 89 7.66 6.19 -21.83
CA VAL A 89 7.51 7.23 -20.83
C VAL A 89 7.14 6.67 -19.46
N ARG A 90 6.58 5.46 -19.40
CA ARG A 90 6.12 4.78 -18.18
C ARG A 90 5.99 3.28 -18.44
N ALA A 91 6.13 2.49 -17.40
CA ALA A 91 5.72 1.09 -17.38
C ALA A 91 4.56 0.90 -16.41
N ILE A 92 3.55 0.13 -16.81
CA ILE A 92 2.35 -0.15 -16.02
C ILE A 92 2.18 -1.64 -15.86
N ASP A 93 1.84 -2.08 -14.65
CA ASP A 93 1.56 -3.48 -14.36
C ASP A 93 0.57 -3.64 -13.19
N GLY A 94 -0.12 -4.78 -13.16
CA GLY A 94 -1.10 -5.17 -12.16
C GLY A 94 -0.55 -6.20 -11.18
N LYS A 95 -0.75 -5.97 -9.88
CA LYS A 95 -0.41 -6.92 -8.82
C LYS A 95 -1.65 -7.36 -8.05
N HIS A 96 -1.88 -8.67 -8.00
CA HIS A 96 -2.83 -9.26 -7.06
C HIS A 96 -2.29 -9.20 -5.63
N VAL A 97 -2.98 -8.47 -4.76
CA VAL A 97 -2.77 -8.47 -3.32
C VAL A 97 -3.76 -9.44 -2.70
N VAL A 98 -3.27 -10.55 -2.18
CA VAL A 98 -4.10 -11.60 -1.58
C VAL A 98 -4.81 -11.06 -0.34
N ILE A 99 -6.11 -11.33 -0.26
CA ILE A 99 -6.96 -10.95 0.87
C ILE A 99 -7.77 -12.16 1.33
N GLN A 100 -8.28 -12.07 2.56
CA GLN A 100 -9.40 -12.91 2.96
C GLN A 100 -10.64 -12.48 2.17
N ALA A 101 -11.42 -13.45 1.69
CA ALA A 101 -12.68 -13.19 0.99
C ALA A 101 -13.57 -12.26 1.84
N PRO A 102 -14.00 -11.11 1.30
CA PRO A 102 -14.95 -10.26 2.00
C PRO A 102 -16.28 -11.01 2.24
N PRO A 103 -17.00 -10.72 3.34
CA PRO A 103 -18.28 -11.34 3.60
C PRO A 103 -19.25 -11.16 2.44
N ASN A 104 -19.98 -12.22 2.07
CA ASN A 104 -20.98 -12.21 1.00
C ASN A 104 -20.48 -11.79 -0.39
N SER A 105 -19.17 -11.91 -0.68
CA SER A 105 -18.60 -11.49 -1.97
C SER A 105 -18.65 -12.54 -3.09
N GLY A 106 -19.04 -13.78 -2.79
CA GLY A 106 -18.95 -14.89 -3.73
C GLY A 106 -17.55 -14.98 -4.37
N SER A 107 -17.50 -15.08 -5.69
CA SER A 107 -16.26 -15.15 -6.48
C SER A 107 -15.74 -13.81 -6.99
N ASP A 108 -16.28 -12.68 -6.54
CA ASP A 108 -15.90 -11.35 -7.05
C ASP A 108 -14.40 -11.06 -6.90
N PHE A 109 -13.82 -11.45 -5.77
CA PHE A 109 -12.38 -11.29 -5.51
C PHE A 109 -11.56 -12.52 -5.89
N TYR A 110 -12.19 -13.62 -6.30
CA TYR A 110 -11.49 -14.86 -6.62
C TYR A 110 -10.81 -14.75 -7.98
N ASN A 111 -9.48 -14.83 -7.97
CA ASN A 111 -8.63 -14.71 -9.15
C ASN A 111 -8.34 -16.06 -9.80
N TYR A 112 -7.78 -16.04 -11.01
CA TYR A 112 -7.38 -17.24 -11.75
C TYR A 112 -6.25 -18.04 -11.07
N LYS A 113 -5.53 -17.45 -10.10
CA LYS A 113 -4.49 -18.10 -9.30
C LYS A 113 -5.04 -18.88 -8.10
N GLY A 114 -6.36 -19.00 -7.98
CA GLY A 114 -7.00 -19.78 -6.92
C GLY A 114 -7.04 -19.10 -5.56
N SER A 115 -6.96 -17.77 -5.51
CA SER A 115 -6.99 -16.98 -4.27
C SER A 115 -7.94 -15.79 -4.37
N HIS A 116 -8.44 -15.30 -3.24
CA HIS A 116 -9.13 -14.02 -3.19
C HIS A 116 -8.10 -12.88 -3.16
N SER A 117 -8.30 -11.84 -3.96
CA SER A 117 -7.37 -10.72 -4.05
C SER A 117 -8.08 -9.42 -4.45
N ILE A 118 -7.45 -8.29 -4.13
CA ILE A 118 -7.66 -7.03 -4.84
C ILE A 118 -6.51 -6.81 -5.82
N VAL A 119 -6.72 -6.00 -6.83
CA VAL A 119 -5.68 -5.59 -7.78
C VAL A 119 -5.15 -4.22 -7.38
N LEU A 120 -3.82 -4.12 -7.35
CA LEU A 120 -3.02 -2.90 -7.30
C LEU A 120 -2.46 -2.68 -8.70
N MET A 121 -2.97 -1.69 -9.42
CA MET A 121 -2.33 -1.20 -10.64
C MET A 121 -1.30 -0.15 -10.26
N ALA A 122 -0.09 -0.25 -10.78
CA ALA A 122 0.96 0.72 -10.52
C ALA A 122 1.66 1.12 -11.80
N VAL A 123 2.03 2.40 -11.86
CA VAL A 123 2.82 2.97 -12.94
C VAL A 123 4.16 3.43 -12.37
N CYS A 124 5.25 2.96 -12.96
CA CYS A 124 6.60 3.29 -12.52
C CYS A 124 7.38 4.11 -13.54
N ASP A 125 8.38 4.81 -13.03
CA ASP A 125 9.44 5.45 -13.80
C ASP A 125 10.59 4.46 -14.11
N PRO A 126 11.62 4.87 -14.89
CA PRO A 126 12.77 4.03 -15.23
C PRO A 126 13.57 3.51 -14.03
N PHE A 127 13.41 4.12 -12.87
CA PHE A 127 14.13 3.78 -11.64
C PHE A 127 13.24 3.04 -10.64
N TYR A 128 12.15 2.43 -11.13
CA TYR A 128 11.21 1.63 -10.36
C TYR A 128 10.44 2.42 -9.29
N LYS A 129 10.38 3.75 -9.39
CA LYS A 129 9.58 4.56 -8.48
C LYS A 129 8.15 4.61 -8.97
N PHE A 130 7.21 4.27 -8.10
CA PHE A 130 5.80 4.45 -8.40
C PHE A 130 5.48 5.93 -8.49
N THR A 131 4.76 6.29 -9.54
CA THR A 131 4.36 7.67 -9.85
C THR A 131 2.85 7.78 -10.01
N LEU A 132 2.15 6.66 -10.14
CA LEU A 132 0.69 6.57 -10.07
C LEU A 132 0.33 5.16 -9.58
N VAL A 133 -0.72 5.07 -8.78
CA VAL A 133 -1.31 3.79 -8.36
C VAL A 133 -2.83 3.88 -8.39
N ASP A 134 -3.47 2.77 -8.75
CA ASP A 134 -4.90 2.55 -8.55
C ASP A 134 -5.08 1.25 -7.74
N ILE A 135 -5.92 1.30 -6.70
CA ILE A 135 -5.96 0.26 -5.66
C ILE A 135 -7.41 -0.13 -5.37
N GLY A 136 -7.68 -1.43 -5.44
CA GLY A 136 -8.92 -1.99 -4.89
C GLY A 136 -9.85 -2.61 -5.93
N ALA A 137 -9.46 -2.63 -7.20
CA ALA A 137 -10.17 -3.40 -8.20
C ALA A 137 -10.30 -4.88 -7.78
N ARG A 138 -11.38 -5.52 -8.22
CA ARG A 138 -11.71 -6.88 -7.78
C ARG A 138 -10.73 -7.87 -8.41
N GLY A 139 -10.27 -8.86 -7.66
CA GLY A 139 -9.30 -9.85 -8.14
C GLY A 139 -9.73 -10.69 -9.34
N ARG A 140 -11.02 -10.70 -9.69
CA ARG A 140 -11.52 -11.35 -10.90
C ARG A 140 -11.34 -10.50 -12.17
N GLN A 141 -11.13 -9.19 -12.04
CA GLN A 141 -10.96 -8.28 -13.17
C GLN A 141 -9.56 -8.44 -13.79
N SER A 142 -9.48 -8.36 -15.12
CA SER A 142 -8.21 -8.27 -15.84
C SER A 142 -7.68 -6.85 -15.85
N ASP A 143 -6.38 -6.67 -16.08
CA ASP A 143 -5.76 -5.34 -16.16
C ASP A 143 -6.44 -4.45 -17.19
N GLY A 144 -6.74 -4.98 -18.39
CA GLY A 144 -7.47 -4.24 -19.42
C GLY A 144 -8.90 -3.85 -19.01
N GLY A 145 -9.56 -4.65 -18.16
CA GLY A 145 -10.86 -4.32 -17.58
C GLY A 145 -10.78 -3.23 -16.52
N ILE A 146 -9.64 -3.09 -15.84
CA ILE A 146 -9.39 -2.04 -14.85
C ILE A 146 -9.09 -0.72 -15.55
N LEU A 147 -8.22 -0.73 -16.57
CA LEU A 147 -7.80 0.45 -17.32
C LEU A 147 -8.91 1.13 -18.14
N ARG A 148 -10.03 0.42 -18.38
CA ARG A 148 -11.17 0.94 -19.14
C ARG A 148 -12.17 1.74 -18.28
N ASN A 149 -12.16 1.56 -16.96
CA ASN A 149 -13.12 2.19 -16.05
C ASN A 149 -12.69 3.61 -15.66
#